data_AF-A0A923QQE6-F1
#
_entry.id   AF-A0A923QQE6-F1
#
_cell.length_a   1.000
_cell.length_b   1.000
_cell.length_c   1.000
_cell.angle_alpha   90.00
_cell.angle_beta   90.00
_cell.angle_gamma   90.00
#
_symmetry.space_group_name_H-M   'P 1'
#
loop_
_entity.id
_entity.type
_entity.pdbx_description
1 polymer ?
#
loop_
_entity_poly.entity_id
_entity_poly.type
_entity_poly.pdbx_seq_one_letter_code
_entity_poly.pdbx_strand_id
1 'polypeptide(L)'
;MNTEFQRKGNLWNFEKQSRLIESILLRLPLPAFYFDASNDNKWLVVEGLQRLWSLKNFIVNVELVESKKPEDKSIELSGLEILTELNNKGITYNKLNRTM
;
A
#
# COMPACT_ATOMS: atom_id res chain seq x y z
N MET A 1 4.26 0.09 -13.72
CA MET A 1 4.88 0.00 -12.38
C MET A 1 6.12 -0.89 -12.38
N ASN A 2 6.09 -2.10 -12.94
CA ASN A 2 7.30 -2.92 -13.01
C ASN A 2 8.23 -2.44 -14.14
N THR A 3 9.50 -2.21 -13.82
CA THR A 3 10.59 -1.90 -14.75
C THR A 3 11.55 -3.10 -14.80
N GLU A 4 12.34 -3.24 -15.86
CA GLU A 4 13.22 -4.43 -16.06
C GLU A 4 14.33 -4.57 -15.01
N PHE A 5 14.74 -3.45 -14.41
CA PHE A 5 15.80 -3.41 -13.39
C PHE A 5 15.30 -3.59 -11.95
N GLN A 6 13.98 -3.55 -11.72
CA GLN A 6 13.41 -3.72 -10.39
C GLN A 6 13.13 -5.20 -10.09
N ARG A 7 13.21 -5.57 -8.82
CA ARG A 7 12.63 -6.84 -8.35
C ARG A 7 11.12 -6.81 -8.60
N LYS A 8 10.51 -8.00 -8.69
CA LYS A 8 9.05 -8.11 -8.80
C LYS A 8 8.36 -7.22 -7.74
N GLY A 9 7.31 -6.53 -8.17
CA GLY A 9 6.42 -5.82 -7.24
C GLY A 9 5.71 -6.77 -6.28
N ASN A 10 5.13 -6.20 -5.21
CA ASN A 10 4.27 -6.92 -4.26
C ASN A 10 4.95 -8.11 -3.53
N LEU A 11 6.20 -7.93 -3.09
CA LEU A 11 6.97 -8.94 -2.34
C LEU A 11 6.76 -8.84 -0.82
N TRP A 12 6.21 -7.73 -0.33
CA TRP A 12 5.89 -7.59 1.09
C TRP A 12 4.64 -8.41 1.42
N ASN A 13 4.68 -9.14 2.53
CA ASN A 13 3.50 -9.77 3.09
C ASN A 13 2.51 -8.72 3.62
N PHE A 14 1.26 -9.11 3.84
CA PHE A 14 0.20 -8.19 4.29
C PHE A 14 0.55 -7.45 5.59
N GLU A 15 1.26 -8.11 6.50
CA GLU A 15 1.76 -7.51 7.73
C GLU A 15 2.71 -6.34 7.44
N LYS A 16 3.79 -6.54 6.66
CA LYS A 16 4.71 -5.46 6.30
C LYS A 16 4.03 -4.31 5.56
N GLN A 17 3.09 -4.62 4.68
CA GLN A 17 2.29 -3.60 4.01
C GLN A 17 1.46 -2.81 5.04
N SER A 18 0.85 -3.48 6.01
CA SER A 18 0.08 -2.86 7.09
C SER A 18 0.94 -1.98 8.01
N ARG A 19 2.17 -2.40 8.36
CA ARG A 19 3.12 -1.56 9.15
C ARG A 19 3.45 -0.24 8.42
N LEU A 20 3.58 -0.26 7.09
CA LEU A 20 3.76 0.96 6.31
C LEU A 20 2.53 1.87 6.41
N ILE A 21 1.33 1.30 6.28
CA ILE A 21 0.09 2.09 6.42
C ILE A 21 -0.02 2.66 7.84
N GLU A 22 0.33 1.90 8.88
CA GLU A 22 0.38 2.40 10.25
C GLU A 22 1.34 3.59 10.39
N SER A 23 2.53 3.50 9.79
CA SER A 23 3.49 4.62 9.79
C SER A 23 2.88 5.88 9.16
N ILE A 24 2.09 5.73 8.09
CA ILE A 24 1.38 6.84 7.45
C ILE A 24 0.28 7.40 8.34
N LEU A 25 -0.54 6.55 8.96
CA LEU A 25 -1.60 6.95 9.88
C LEU A 25 -1.04 7.71 11.10
N LEU A 26 0.14 7.30 11.56
CA LEU A 26 0.89 7.96 12.64
C LEU A 26 1.68 9.20 12.19
N ARG A 27 1.62 9.56 10.90
CA ARG A 27 2.34 10.70 10.30
C ARG A 27 3.86 10.63 10.49
N LEU A 28 4.41 9.41 10.52
CA LEU A 28 5.85 9.21 10.55
C LEU A 28 6.46 9.59 9.19
N PRO A 29 7.65 10.20 9.18
CA PRO A 29 8.33 10.52 7.93
C PRO A 29 8.68 9.23 7.17
N LEU A 30 8.32 9.17 5.90
CA LEU A 30 8.72 8.08 5.00
C LEU A 30 9.92 8.52 4.16
N PRO A 31 10.79 7.57 3.75
CA PRO A 31 11.84 7.88 2.78
C PRO A 31 11.26 8.48 1.49
N ALA A 32 12.04 9.31 0.78
CA ALA A 32 11.60 9.85 -0.50
C ALA A 32 11.30 8.73 -1.51
N PHE A 33 10.46 9.02 -2.50
CA PHE A 33 10.30 8.17 -3.69
C PHE A 33 11.16 8.73 -4.81
N TYR A 34 11.81 7.84 -5.55
CA TYR A 34 12.63 8.22 -6.70
C TYR A 34 12.01 7.70 -7.99
N PHE A 35 11.85 8.61 -8.95
CA PHE A 35 11.29 8.34 -10.25
C PHE A 35 12.21 8.87 -11.34
N ASP A 36 12.31 8.13 -12.43
CA ASP A 36 12.84 8.65 -13.68
C ASP A 36 11.67 9.27 -14.45
N ALA A 37 11.70 10.60 -14.54
CA ALA A 37 10.69 11.43 -15.18
C ALA A 37 11.14 11.91 -16.58
N SER A 38 12.10 11.23 -17.22
CA SER A 38 12.57 11.60 -18.57
C SER A 38 11.47 11.55 -19.64
N ASN A 39 10.35 10.86 -19.36
CA ASN A 39 9.15 10.86 -20.18
C ASN A 39 7.94 11.25 -19.32
N ASP A 40 7.37 12.43 -19.57
CA ASP A 40 6.25 12.98 -18.80
C ASP A 40 4.99 12.10 -18.78
N ASN A 41 4.78 11.30 -19.83
CA ASN A 41 3.64 10.39 -19.92
C ASN A 41 3.92 9.02 -19.26
N LYS A 42 5.17 8.76 -18.86
CA LYS A 42 5.59 7.46 -18.33
C LYS A 42 6.76 7.61 -17.36
N TRP A 43 6.46 7.93 -16.11
CA TRP A 43 7.45 7.91 -15.04
C TRP A 43 7.80 6.47 -14.64
N LEU A 44 9.08 6.19 -14.55
CA LEU A 44 9.59 4.88 -14.13
C LEU A 44 9.96 4.92 -12.65
N VAL A 45 9.56 3.90 -11.90
CA VAL A 45 9.87 3.79 -10.48
C VAL A 45 11.32 3.31 -10.32
N VAL A 46 12.16 4.15 -9.72
CA VAL A 46 13.56 3.83 -9.41
C VAL A 46 13.69 3.27 -7.99
N GLU A 47 12.90 3.79 -7.04
CA GLU A 47 12.87 3.32 -5.66
C GLU A 47 11.44 3.42 -5.09
N GLY A 48 11.14 2.66 -4.04
CA GLY A 48 9.86 2.73 -3.34
C GLY A 48 8.79 1.85 -3.94
N LEU A 49 9.14 0.95 -4.87
CA LEU A 49 8.19 0.07 -5.57
C LEU A 49 7.30 -0.72 -4.60
N GLN A 50 7.87 -1.30 -3.54
CA GLN A 50 7.08 -2.06 -2.54
C GLN A 50 6.14 -1.19 -1.71
N ARG A 51 6.56 0.06 -1.43
CA ARG A 51 5.74 1.05 -0.72
C ARG A 51 4.58 1.51 -1.59
N LEU A 52 4.82 1.74 -2.88
CA LEU A 52 3.76 2.00 -3.87
C LEU A 52 2.79 0.83 -4.01
N TRP A 53 3.30 -0.40 -4.01
CA TRP A 53 2.44 -1.59 -4.01
C TRP A 53 1.58 -1.69 -2.75
N SER A 54 2.14 -1.38 -1.58
CA SER A 54 1.39 -1.35 -0.32
C SER A 54 0.25 -0.33 -0.37
N LEU A 55 0.54 0.89 -0.84
CA LEU A 55 -0.46 1.94 -1.05
C LEU A 55 -1.52 1.53 -2.08
N LYS A 56 -1.09 0.99 -3.22
CA LYS A 56 -1.99 0.51 -4.27
C LYS A 56 -2.92 -0.59 -3.74
N ASN A 57 -2.39 -1.54 -2.98
CA ASN A 57 -3.17 -2.65 -2.48
C ASN A 57 -4.14 -2.26 -1.36
N PHE A 58 -3.80 -1.24 -0.57
CA PHE A 58 -4.65 -0.74 0.49
C PHE A 58 -5.72 0.23 -0.01
N ILE A 59 -5.37 1.14 -0.93
CA ILE A 59 -6.23 2.23 -1.40
C ILE A 59 -6.97 1.85 -2.70
N VAL A 60 -6.22 1.48 -3.75
CA VAL A 60 -6.75 1.34 -5.12
C VAL A 60 -7.46 0.01 -5.33
N ASN A 61 -6.96 -1.08 -4.74
CA ASN A 61 -7.58 -2.40 -4.85
C ASN A 61 -8.98 -2.50 -4.20
N VAL A 62 -9.46 -1.43 -3.57
CA VAL A 62 -10.82 -1.31 -3.05
C VAL A 62 -11.83 -0.90 -4.13
N GLU A 63 -11.40 -0.22 -5.20
CA GLU A 63 -12.33 0.36 -6.19
C GLU A 63 -12.65 -0.55 -7.39
N LEU A 64 -11.85 -1.59 -7.66
CA LEU A 64 -11.97 -2.41 -8.88
C LEU A 64 -12.73 -3.74 -8.67
N VAL A 65 -13.57 -3.85 -7.64
CA VAL A 65 -14.18 -5.12 -7.22
C VAL A 65 -15.57 -5.33 -7.85
N GLU A 66 -15.62 -5.53 -9.17
CA GLU A 66 -16.70 -6.32 -9.79
C GLU A 66 -16.20 -7.64 -10.39
N SER A 67 -14.87 -7.87 -10.46
CA SER A 67 -14.31 -9.00 -11.22
C SER A 67 -13.19 -9.78 -10.51
N LYS A 68 -13.16 -9.81 -9.17
CA LYS A 68 -12.07 -10.48 -8.44
C LYS A 68 -12.36 -11.91 -8.01
N LYS A 69 -11.35 -12.77 -8.23
CA LYS A 69 -11.20 -14.09 -7.61
C LYS A 69 -10.97 -13.95 -6.09
N PRO A 70 -11.33 -14.96 -5.26
CA PRO A 70 -11.33 -14.86 -3.79
C PRO A 70 -9.99 -14.47 -3.14
N GLU A 71 -8.86 -14.71 -3.81
CA GLU A 71 -7.50 -14.41 -3.36
C GLU A 71 -7.11 -12.92 -3.42
N ASP A 72 -7.94 -12.07 -4.01
CA ASP A 72 -7.56 -10.70 -4.40
C ASP A 72 -8.25 -9.63 -3.52
N LYS A 73 -8.64 -10.03 -2.30
CA LYS A 73 -9.33 -9.25 -1.26
C LYS A 73 -8.55 -7.99 -0.86
N SER A 74 -9.27 -6.92 -0.51
CA SER A 74 -8.68 -5.69 0.03
C SER A 74 -7.78 -5.99 1.22
N ILE A 75 -6.66 -5.27 1.35
CA ILE A 75 -5.80 -5.42 2.54
C ILE A 75 -6.56 -4.89 3.76
N GLU A 76 -6.79 -5.79 4.70
CA GLU A 76 -7.20 -5.44 6.06
C GLU A 76 -5.95 -5.17 6.89
N LEU A 77 -5.99 -4.10 7.69
CA LEU A 77 -4.88 -3.78 8.59
C LEU A 77 -4.70 -4.89 9.62
N SER A 78 -3.49 -5.45 9.65
CA SER A 78 -3.12 -6.56 10.52
C SER A 78 -1.64 -6.49 10.90
N GLY A 79 -1.29 -7.07 12.06
CA GLY A 79 0.08 -7.06 12.57
C GLY A 79 0.59 -5.65 12.93
N LEU A 80 -0.30 -4.74 13.31
CA LEU A 80 0.06 -3.43 13.83
C LEU A 80 0.64 -3.55 15.25
N GLU A 81 1.61 -2.71 15.62
CA GLU A 81 2.31 -2.73 16.92
C GLU A 81 1.96 -1.51 17.77
N ILE A 82 1.59 -0.39 17.15
CA ILE A 82 1.22 0.85 17.86
C ILE A 82 -0.30 1.00 17.83
N LEU A 83 -0.90 0.97 16.64
CA LEU A 83 -2.36 1.05 16.45
C LEU A 83 -3.00 -0.34 16.58
N THR A 84 -2.63 -1.06 17.64
CA THR A 84 -3.04 -2.46 17.86
C THR A 84 -4.55 -2.62 17.94
N GLU A 85 -5.27 -1.57 18.32
CA GLU A 85 -6.73 -1.51 18.36
C GLU A 85 -7.37 -1.62 16.98
N LEU A 86 -6.64 -1.40 15.89
CA LEU A 86 -7.15 -1.57 14.53
C LEU A 86 -6.96 -3.00 14.01
N ASN A 87 -6.13 -3.81 14.66
CA ASN A 87 -5.94 -5.22 14.30
C ASN A 87 -7.25 -6.00 14.46
N ASN A 88 -7.51 -6.94 13.53
CA ASN A 88 -8.66 -7.85 13.54
C ASN A 88 -10.04 -7.18 13.49
N LYS A 89 -10.11 -5.88 13.20
CA LYS A 89 -11.38 -5.14 13.03
C LYS A 89 -11.87 -5.08 11.59
N GLY A 90 -11.18 -5.75 10.66
CA GLY A 90 -11.49 -5.70 9.23
C GLY A 90 -11.46 -4.28 8.68
N ILE A 91 -10.54 -3.45 9.19
CA ILE A 91 -10.36 -2.05 8.79
C ILE A 91 -9.68 -2.04 7.42
N THR A 92 -10.42 -1.54 6.44
CA THR A 92 -9.95 -1.25 5.08
C THR A 92 -9.91 0.26 4.89
N TYR A 93 -9.35 0.73 3.77
CA TYR A 93 -9.27 2.16 3.46
C TYR A 93 -10.62 2.90 3.57
N ASN A 94 -11.71 2.27 3.12
CA ASN A 94 -13.06 2.87 3.18
C ASN A 94 -13.65 2.94 4.59
N LYS A 95 -13.17 2.10 5.50
CA LYS A 95 -13.62 2.04 6.91
C LYS A 95 -12.74 2.83 7.85
N LEU A 96 -11.67 3.46 7.35
CA LEU A 96 -10.87 4.37 8.17
C LEU A 96 -11.73 5.54 8.62
N ASN A 97 -11.67 5.84 9.91
CA ASN A 97 -12.38 6.98 10.47
C ASN A 97 -11.78 8.27 9.90
N ARG A 98 -12.60 9.06 9.21
CA ARG A 98 -12.22 10.35 8.60
C ARG A 98 -12.63 11.56 9.43
N THR A 99 -13.03 11.35 10.69
CA THR A 99 -13.47 12.47 11.54
C THR A 99 -12.33 13.48 11.65
N MET A 100 -12.54 14.65 11.05
CA MET A 100 -11.80 15.89 11.30
C MET A 100 -12.32 16.55 12.57
#